data_AF-A0A522VM67-F1
#
_entry.id   AF-A0A522VM67-F1
#
_cell.length_a   1.000
_cell.length_b   1.000
_cell.length_c   1.000
_cell.angle_alpha   90.00
_cell.angle_beta   90.00
_cell.angle_gamma   90.00
#
_symmetry.space_group_name_H-M   'P 1'
#
loop_
_entity.id
_entity.type
_entity.pdbx_description
1 polymer ?
#
loop_
_entity_poly.entity_id
_entity_poly.type
_entity_poly.pdbx_seq_one_letter_code
_entity_poly.pdbx_strand_id
1 'polypeptide(L)'
;MTEKEPEVIRDTSRLELVIGLIIAIFAAVLAINDLGAGRYGDDEKIAHNKHTEMYNWYQSKSIKQALFKGQIELLQALSRAEALQPQYKSAVDNNIEVLQKKIDKYEKEMKEIQLGSAAIGQANWAQEQDGKLGQITGAQQWRDIYEKLGVAGDSYDLGTLFLQLCLVFGAIGLITQADAVRKGFVIMMVILGSIGTYYCVQAYLIAFSV
;
A
#
# COMPACT_ATOMS: atom_id res chain seq x y z
N MET A 1 -45.12 37.69 -44.19
CA MET A 1 -43.89 37.96 -43.43
C MET A 1 -43.79 36.88 -42.39
N THR A 2 -43.14 35.78 -42.74
CA THR A 2 -43.07 34.56 -41.94
C THR A 2 -41.99 34.76 -40.88
N GLU A 3 -42.45 34.88 -39.64
CA GLU A 3 -41.64 35.00 -38.43
C GLU A 3 -40.84 33.71 -38.25
N LYS A 4 -39.53 33.79 -38.48
CA LYS A 4 -38.56 32.71 -38.29
C LYS A 4 -37.99 32.79 -36.87
N GLU A 5 -38.75 32.36 -35.87
CA GLU A 5 -38.20 31.99 -34.55
C GLU A 5 -38.99 30.80 -34.00
N PRO A 6 -38.40 29.59 -34.01
CA PRO A 6 -38.13 28.91 -32.72
C PRO A 6 -36.92 27.92 -32.71
N GLU A 7 -36.06 27.89 -33.73
CA GLU A 7 -35.06 26.82 -33.86
C GLU A 7 -33.84 26.98 -32.93
N VAL A 8 -33.35 28.21 -32.76
CA VAL A 8 -32.12 28.52 -31.98
C VAL A 8 -32.31 28.29 -30.47
N ILE A 9 -33.48 28.63 -29.91
CA ILE A 9 -33.74 28.49 -28.46
C ILE A 9 -33.85 27.01 -28.06
N ARG A 10 -34.36 26.16 -28.95
CA ARG A 10 -34.60 24.74 -28.68
C ARG A 10 -33.29 23.93 -28.63
N ASP A 11 -32.28 24.33 -29.39
CA ASP A 11 -31.01 23.62 -29.50
C ASP A 11 -30.10 23.89 -28.29
N THR A 12 -30.08 25.14 -27.80
CA THR A 12 -29.34 25.54 -26.58
C THR A 12 -29.83 24.78 -25.34
N SER A 13 -31.16 24.65 -25.19
CA SER A 13 -31.77 23.91 -24.07
C SER A 13 -31.47 22.40 -24.11
N ARG A 14 -31.40 21.80 -25.30
CA ARG A 14 -31.00 20.39 -25.46
C ARG A 14 -29.53 20.18 -25.11
N LEU A 15 -28.66 21.09 -25.51
CA LEU A 15 -27.22 21.01 -25.24
C LEU A 15 -26.94 21.12 -23.74
N GLU A 16 -27.62 22.01 -23.03
CA GLU A 16 -27.51 22.15 -21.57
C GLU A 16 -27.97 20.89 -20.82
N LEU A 17 -29.08 20.27 -21.27
CA LEU A 17 -29.52 18.98 -20.74
C LEU A 17 -28.49 17.87 -20.95
N VAL A 18 -27.84 17.83 -22.13
CA VAL A 18 -26.80 16.84 -22.44
C VAL A 18 -25.56 17.06 -21.56
N ILE A 19 -25.10 18.30 -21.39
CA ILE A 19 -23.96 18.59 -20.50
C ILE A 19 -24.30 18.18 -19.07
N GLY A 20 -25.48 18.56 -18.56
CA GLY A 20 -25.91 18.19 -17.21
C GLY A 20 -25.94 16.67 -16.99
N LEU A 21 -26.40 15.91 -18.00
CA LEU A 21 -26.39 14.45 -17.95
C LEU A 21 -24.96 13.89 -17.93
N ILE A 22 -24.05 14.41 -18.74
CA ILE A 22 -22.65 13.95 -18.78
C ILE A 22 -21.95 14.24 -17.44
N ILE A 23 -22.18 15.42 -16.85
CA ILE A 23 -21.69 15.77 -15.51
C ILE A 23 -22.21 14.78 -14.48
N ALA A 24 -23.50 14.46 -14.50
CA ALA A 24 -24.08 13.49 -13.57
C ALA A 24 -23.45 12.09 -13.69
N ILE A 25 -23.19 11.64 -14.93
CA ILE A 25 -22.51 10.37 -15.19
C ILE A 25 -21.09 10.38 -14.64
N PHE A 26 -20.28 11.39 -14.97
CA PHE A 26 -18.91 11.45 -14.48
C PHE A 26 -18.82 11.69 -12.97
N ALA A 27 -19.78 12.38 -12.37
CA ALA A 27 -19.90 12.50 -10.92
C ALA A 27 -20.19 11.16 -10.25
N ALA A 28 -21.04 10.31 -10.86
CA ALA A 28 -21.25 8.95 -10.37
C ALA A 28 -19.97 8.11 -10.48
N VAL A 29 -19.22 8.22 -11.58
CA VAL A 29 -17.91 7.54 -11.73
C VAL A 29 -16.91 8.03 -10.69
N LEU A 30 -16.85 9.34 -10.43
CA LEU A 30 -15.99 9.92 -9.40
C LEU A 30 -16.34 9.38 -8.00
N ALA A 31 -17.63 9.32 -7.66
CA ALA A 31 -18.05 8.76 -6.38
C ALA A 31 -17.65 7.28 -6.21
N ILE A 32 -17.70 6.49 -7.29
CA ILE A 32 -17.22 5.10 -7.29
C ILE A 32 -15.70 5.04 -7.12
N ASN A 33 -14.97 5.95 -7.77
CA ASN A 33 -13.51 6.06 -7.64
C ASN A 33 -13.11 6.39 -6.20
N ASP A 34 -13.73 7.39 -5.59
CA ASP A 34 -13.44 7.84 -4.23
C ASP A 34 -13.75 6.75 -3.18
N LEU A 35 -14.80 5.94 -3.40
CA LEU A 35 -15.11 4.79 -2.54
C LEU A 35 -14.02 3.70 -2.63
N GLY A 36 -13.54 3.42 -3.85
CA GLY A 36 -12.44 2.49 -4.08
C GLY A 36 -11.14 2.98 -3.44
N ALA A 37 -10.77 4.24 -3.71
CA ALA A 37 -9.60 4.90 -3.17
C ALA A 37 -9.57 4.84 -1.63
N GLY A 38 -10.70 5.15 -0.99
CA GLY A 38 -10.81 5.10 0.47
C GLY A 38 -10.58 3.70 1.03
N ARG A 39 -11.24 2.69 0.46
CA ARG A 39 -11.12 1.30 0.93
C ARG A 39 -9.70 0.75 0.75
N TYR A 40 -9.16 0.84 -0.46
CA TYR A 40 -7.84 0.26 -0.76
C TYR A 40 -6.70 1.07 -0.13
N GLY A 41 -6.88 2.38 0.05
CA GLY A 41 -5.93 3.21 0.81
C GLY A 41 -5.90 2.86 2.30
N ASP A 42 -7.01 2.43 2.89
CA ASP A 42 -7.01 1.91 4.26
C ASP A 42 -6.35 0.53 4.36
N ASP A 43 -6.61 -0.36 3.39
CA ASP A 43 -5.92 -1.65 3.29
C ASP A 43 -4.40 -1.47 3.12
N GLU A 44 -3.96 -0.48 2.32
CA GLU A 44 -2.55 -0.11 2.17
C GLU A 44 -1.93 0.30 3.50
N LYS A 45 -2.60 1.18 4.26
CA LYS A 45 -2.12 1.62 5.58
C LYS A 45 -2.05 0.46 6.56
N ILE A 46 -3.02 -0.46 6.55
CA ILE A 46 -2.99 -1.65 7.39
C ILE A 46 -1.78 -2.52 7.03
N ALA A 47 -1.57 -2.79 5.74
CA ALA A 47 -0.44 -3.59 5.26
C ALA A 47 0.91 -2.94 5.56
N HIS A 48 1.03 -1.62 5.40
CA HIS A 48 2.21 -0.85 5.78
C HIS A 48 2.49 -0.89 7.29
N ASN A 49 1.44 -0.75 8.11
CA ASN A 49 1.56 -0.86 9.56
C ASN A 49 2.01 -2.26 9.96
N LYS A 50 1.48 -3.31 9.32
CA LYS A 50 1.89 -4.70 9.55
C LYS A 50 3.33 -4.95 9.13
N HIS A 51 3.77 -4.40 7.99
CA HIS A 51 5.18 -4.42 7.59
C HIS A 51 6.08 -3.81 8.67
N THR A 52 5.71 -2.61 9.15
CA THR A 52 6.46 -1.89 10.18
C THR A 52 6.50 -2.67 11.49
N GLU A 53 5.37 -3.26 11.90
CA GLU A 53 5.27 -4.13 13.07
C GLU A 53 6.24 -5.33 12.97
N MET A 54 6.25 -6.02 11.83
CA MET A 54 7.15 -7.16 11.60
C MET A 54 8.62 -6.73 11.58
N TYR A 55 8.94 -5.59 10.96
CA TYR A 55 10.31 -5.08 10.97
C TYR A 55 10.76 -4.68 12.37
N ASN A 56 9.91 -4.02 13.15
CA ASN A 56 10.20 -3.68 14.54
C ASN A 56 10.41 -4.94 15.39
N TRP A 57 9.64 -6.00 15.13
CA TRP A 57 9.83 -7.29 15.80
C TRP A 57 11.18 -7.91 15.45
N TYR A 58 11.53 -7.95 14.17
CA TYR A 58 12.83 -8.40 13.69
C TYR A 58 13.97 -7.62 14.35
N GLN A 59 13.87 -6.28 14.38
CA GLN A 59 14.90 -5.42 14.99
C GLN A 59 15.06 -5.69 16.49
N SER A 60 13.95 -5.89 17.21
CA SER A 60 14.00 -6.26 18.63
C SER A 60 14.75 -7.59 18.85
N LYS A 61 14.53 -8.58 17.98
CA LYS A 61 15.22 -9.88 18.02
C LYS A 61 16.70 -9.74 17.67
N SER A 62 17.02 -8.96 16.64
CA SER A 62 18.40 -8.65 16.23
C SER A 62 19.19 -7.97 17.36
N ILE A 63 18.59 -7.05 18.11
CA ILE A 63 19.25 -6.41 19.26
C ILE A 63 19.55 -7.43 20.36
N LYS A 64 18.61 -8.34 20.66
CA LYS A 64 18.82 -9.42 21.63
C LYS A 64 19.93 -10.37 21.18
N GLN A 65 19.97 -10.72 19.90
CA GLN A 65 21.03 -11.55 19.33
C GLN A 65 22.40 -10.87 19.45
N ALA A 66 22.49 -9.57 19.11
CA ALA A 66 23.72 -8.79 19.22
C ALA A 66 24.22 -8.71 20.67
N LEU A 67 23.32 -8.57 21.65
CA LEU A 67 23.67 -8.59 23.07
C LEU A 67 24.30 -9.93 23.49
N PHE A 68 23.71 -11.06 23.09
CA PHE A 68 24.27 -12.37 23.40
C PHE A 68 25.60 -12.61 22.70
N LYS A 69 25.75 -12.14 21.46
CA LYS A 69 27.02 -12.22 20.73
C LYS A 69 28.11 -11.42 21.43
N GLY A 70 27.81 -10.20 21.87
CA GLY A 70 28.75 -9.39 22.66
C GLY A 70 29.13 -10.05 23.99
N GLN A 71 28.19 -10.74 24.65
CA GLN A 71 28.48 -11.51 25.85
C GLN A 71 29.43 -12.70 25.58
N ILE A 72 29.23 -13.43 24.47
CA ILE A 72 30.16 -14.49 24.05
C ILE A 72 31.54 -13.91 23.76
N GLU A 73 31.62 -12.82 23.01
CA GLU A 73 32.90 -12.17 22.66
C GLU A 73 33.68 -11.73 23.91
N LEU A 74 32.99 -11.18 24.91
CA LEU A 74 33.58 -10.83 26.20
C LEU A 74 34.10 -12.08 26.94
N LEU A 75 33.29 -13.13 27.04
CA LEU A 75 33.70 -14.39 27.71
C LEU A 75 34.89 -15.04 27.00
N GLN A 76 34.91 -15.03 25.68
CA GLN A 76 36.03 -15.51 24.87
C GLN A 76 37.29 -14.66 25.07
N ALA A 77 37.16 -13.33 25.13
CA ALA A 77 38.28 -12.44 25.40
C ALA A 77 38.90 -12.70 26.78
N LEU A 78 38.06 -12.88 27.82
CA LEU A 78 38.51 -13.23 29.17
C LEU A 78 39.22 -14.59 29.22
N SER A 79 38.71 -15.57 28.46
CA SER A 79 39.34 -16.89 28.34
C SER A 79 40.71 -16.83 27.66
N ARG A 80 40.82 -16.06 26.56
CA ARG A 80 42.09 -15.84 25.83
C ARG A 80 43.12 -15.05 26.65
N ALA A 81 42.67 -14.12 27.49
CA ALA A 81 43.54 -13.35 28.37
C ALA A 81 44.00 -14.14 29.60
N GLU A 82 43.60 -15.41 29.75
CA GLU A 82 43.85 -16.26 30.92
C GLU A 82 43.42 -15.62 32.26
N ALA A 83 42.49 -14.64 32.20
CA ALA A 83 41.98 -13.94 33.36
C ALA A 83 41.00 -14.79 34.21
N LEU A 84 40.67 -15.99 33.73
CA LEU A 84 39.76 -16.93 34.38
C LEU A 84 40.52 -17.95 35.23
N GLN A 85 40.12 -18.10 36.49
CA GLN A 85 40.65 -19.17 37.35
C GLN A 85 40.29 -20.55 36.76
N PRO A 86 41.17 -21.56 36.86
CA PRO A 86 40.97 -22.87 36.22
C PRO A 86 39.64 -23.55 36.57
N GLN A 87 39.13 -23.36 37.79
CA GLN A 87 37.86 -23.96 38.22
C GLN A 87 36.62 -23.39 37.51
N TYR A 88 36.70 -22.21 36.89
CA TYR A 88 35.57 -21.56 36.23
C TYR A 88 35.57 -21.71 34.71
N LYS A 89 36.65 -22.24 34.11
CA LYS A 89 36.77 -22.40 32.65
C LYS A 89 35.62 -23.24 32.07
N SER A 90 35.32 -24.38 32.68
CA SER A 90 34.21 -25.26 32.26
C SER A 90 32.82 -24.59 32.39
N ALA A 91 32.60 -23.75 33.41
CA ALA A 91 31.35 -23.01 33.56
C ALA A 91 31.20 -21.91 32.49
N VAL A 92 32.30 -21.26 32.10
CA VAL A 92 32.31 -20.28 31.01
C VAL A 92 32.04 -20.94 29.66
N ASP A 93 32.64 -22.09 29.38
CA ASP A 93 32.42 -22.82 28.13
C ASP A 93 30.97 -23.28 27.99
N ASN A 94 30.36 -23.79 29.08
CA ASN A 94 28.93 -24.12 29.11
C ASN A 94 28.04 -22.89 28.85
N ASN A 95 28.37 -21.73 29.43
CA ASN A 95 27.63 -20.49 29.19
C ASN A 95 27.73 -20.04 27.72
N ILE A 96 28.91 -20.16 27.12
CA ILE A 96 29.11 -19.88 25.69
C ILE A 96 28.21 -20.80 24.85
N GLU A 97 28.18 -22.10 25.13
CA GLU A 97 27.34 -23.05 24.37
C GLU A 97 25.84 -22.75 24.52
N VAL A 98 25.38 -22.42 25.73
CA VAL A 98 23.98 -22.04 25.99
C VAL A 98 23.62 -20.76 25.24
N LEU A 99 24.50 -19.76 25.23
CA LEU A 99 24.29 -18.51 24.51
C LEU A 99 24.29 -18.74 22.99
N GLN A 100 25.16 -19.62 22.48
CA GLN A 100 25.20 -19.96 21.06
C GLN A 100 23.89 -20.62 20.61
N LYS A 101 23.36 -21.59 21.36
CA LYS A 101 22.05 -22.20 21.07
C LYS A 101 20.91 -21.18 21.03
N LYS A 102 20.96 -20.15 21.87
CA LYS A 102 19.99 -19.05 21.85
C LYS A 102 20.13 -18.20 20.58
N ILE A 103 21.36 -17.86 20.18
CA ILE A 103 21.65 -17.11 18.95
C ILE A 103 21.08 -17.87 17.73
N ASP A 104 21.37 -19.17 17.61
CA ASP A 104 20.90 -19.99 16.49
C ASP A 104 19.36 -20.05 16.43
N LYS A 105 18.69 -20.10 17.60
CA LYS A 105 17.23 -20.01 17.69
C LYS A 105 16.72 -18.66 17.20
N TYR A 106 17.31 -17.56 17.67
CA TYR A 106 16.91 -16.20 17.25
C TYR A 106 17.10 -15.97 15.76
N GLU A 107 18.15 -16.55 15.17
CA GLU A 107 18.43 -16.44 13.74
C GLU A 107 17.33 -17.10 12.89
N LYS A 108 16.83 -18.27 13.32
CA LYS A 108 15.69 -18.95 12.69
C LYS A 108 14.38 -18.16 12.83
N GLU A 109 14.10 -17.67 14.04
CA GLU A 109 12.92 -16.81 14.30
C GLU A 109 12.94 -15.54 13.43
N MET A 110 14.10 -14.87 13.33
CA MET A 110 14.27 -13.67 12.50
C MET A 110 14.03 -13.96 11.02
N LYS A 111 14.54 -15.10 10.52
CA LYS A 111 14.31 -15.53 9.13
C LYS A 111 12.82 -15.78 8.85
N GLU A 112 12.10 -16.31 9.84
CA GLU A 112 10.65 -16.48 9.79
C GLU A 112 9.88 -15.16 9.76
N ILE A 113 10.26 -14.19 10.59
CA ILE A 113 9.65 -12.85 10.58
C ILE A 113 9.91 -12.13 9.24
N GLN A 114 11.08 -12.33 8.63
CA GLN A 114 11.44 -11.64 7.40
C GLN A 114 10.70 -12.20 6.18
N LEU A 115 10.71 -13.52 5.99
CA LEU A 115 10.21 -14.20 4.79
C LEU A 115 8.77 -14.70 4.94
N GLY A 116 8.33 -14.92 6.18
CA GLY A 116 7.04 -15.54 6.50
C GLY A 116 7.11 -17.06 6.54
N SER A 117 6.29 -17.66 7.40
CA SER A 117 6.24 -19.11 7.63
C SER A 117 5.95 -19.92 6.36
N ALA A 118 5.24 -19.34 5.40
CA ALA A 118 4.93 -19.96 4.11
C ALA A 118 6.16 -20.14 3.21
N ALA A 119 7.15 -19.24 3.29
CA ALA A 119 8.32 -19.23 2.40
C ALA A 119 9.48 -20.12 2.90
N ILE A 120 9.56 -20.37 4.21
CA ILE A 120 10.65 -21.13 4.85
C ILE A 120 10.34 -22.62 5.04
N GLY A 121 9.05 -23.02 4.92
CA GLY A 121 8.58 -24.39 5.05
C GLY A 121 8.52 -24.90 6.50
N GLN A 122 7.67 -25.92 6.73
CA GLN A 122 7.36 -26.50 8.06
C GLN A 122 8.59 -26.91 8.89
N ALA A 123 9.69 -27.30 8.23
CA ALA A 123 10.92 -27.73 8.90
C ALA A 123 11.67 -26.59 9.61
N ASN A 124 11.38 -25.33 9.29
CA ASN A 124 12.07 -24.16 9.81
C ASN A 124 11.18 -23.26 10.66
N TRP A 125 9.95 -23.69 10.98
CA TRP A 125 9.08 -22.98 11.91
C TRP A 125 9.73 -22.96 13.29
N ALA A 126 10.09 -21.77 13.73
CA ALA A 126 10.73 -21.55 15.02
C ALA A 126 9.79 -20.84 15.99
N GLN A 127 8.68 -20.28 15.48
CA GLN A 127 7.90 -19.31 16.22
C GLN A 127 6.39 -19.57 16.18
N GLU A 128 5.79 -19.54 17.37
CA GLU A 128 4.34 -19.63 17.56
C GLU A 128 3.73 -18.24 17.58
N GLN A 129 2.65 -18.06 16.82
CA GLN A 129 1.76 -16.91 16.92
C GLN A 129 0.40 -17.43 17.42
N ASP A 130 -0.10 -16.88 18.53
CA ASP A 130 -1.36 -17.32 19.19
C ASP A 130 -1.45 -18.83 19.45
N GLY A 131 -0.31 -19.46 19.77
CA GLY A 131 -0.21 -20.88 20.09
C GLY A 131 -0.22 -21.82 18.88
N LYS A 132 -0.07 -21.29 17.65
CA LYS A 132 0.05 -22.09 16.42
C LYS A 132 1.32 -21.73 15.66
N LEU A 133 2.08 -22.75 15.27
CA LEU A 133 3.22 -22.61 14.36
C LEU A 133 2.71 -22.36 12.92
N GLY A 134 3.46 -21.57 12.15
CA GLY A 134 3.28 -21.50 10.71
C GLY A 134 2.33 -20.41 10.19
N GLN A 135 1.90 -19.48 11.04
CA GLN A 135 0.92 -18.44 10.68
C GLN A 135 1.52 -17.06 10.43
N ILE A 136 2.85 -16.91 10.50
CA ILE A 136 3.49 -15.60 10.41
C ILE A 136 3.58 -15.18 8.95
N THR A 137 2.86 -14.11 8.59
CA THR A 137 3.06 -13.40 7.33
C THR A 137 4.31 -12.55 7.44
N GLY A 138 5.26 -12.77 6.53
CA GLY A 138 6.57 -12.13 6.58
C GLY A 138 6.52 -10.64 6.30
N ALA A 139 7.53 -9.91 6.78
CA ALA A 139 7.71 -8.50 6.44
C ALA A 139 7.78 -8.29 4.92
N GLN A 140 8.45 -9.16 4.15
CA GLN A 140 8.49 -9.03 2.68
C GLN A 140 7.12 -9.22 2.03
N GLN A 141 6.31 -10.15 2.53
CA GLN A 141 4.98 -10.39 1.98
C GLN A 141 4.06 -9.18 2.20
N TRP A 142 4.11 -8.57 3.38
CA TRP A 142 3.40 -7.32 3.64
C TRP A 142 3.90 -6.16 2.78
N ARG A 143 5.21 -6.14 2.47
CA ARG A 143 5.78 -5.15 1.53
C ARG A 143 5.15 -5.25 0.16
N ASP A 144 5.16 -6.44 -0.41
CA ASP A 144 4.63 -6.67 -1.75
C ASP A 144 3.14 -6.31 -1.83
N ILE A 145 2.39 -6.56 -0.75
CA ILE A 145 0.96 -6.21 -0.64
C ILE A 145 0.78 -4.69 -0.62
N TYR A 146 1.41 -3.96 0.30
CA TYR A 146 1.19 -2.51 0.38
C TYR A 146 1.76 -1.77 -0.84
N GLU A 147 2.84 -2.26 -1.46
CA GLU A 147 3.41 -1.65 -2.66
C GLU A 147 2.45 -1.76 -3.85
N LYS A 148 1.81 -2.92 -4.05
CA LYS A 148 0.77 -3.08 -5.07
C LYS A 148 -0.47 -2.22 -4.78
N LEU A 149 -0.88 -2.15 -3.53
CA LEU A 149 -1.99 -1.27 -3.12
C LEU A 149 -1.65 0.20 -3.33
N GLY A 150 -0.42 0.63 -3.08
CA GLY A 150 0.06 1.98 -3.36
C GLY A 150 -0.01 2.34 -4.84
N VAL A 151 0.39 1.43 -5.74
CA VAL A 151 0.26 1.65 -7.20
C VAL A 151 -1.21 1.78 -7.62
N ALA A 152 -2.10 1.00 -7.00
CA ALA A 152 -3.54 1.16 -7.21
C ALA A 152 -4.03 2.53 -6.68
N GLY A 153 -3.57 2.94 -5.50
CA GLY A 153 -3.84 4.25 -4.89
C GLY A 153 -3.44 5.41 -5.80
N ASP A 154 -2.23 5.40 -6.34
CA ASP A 154 -1.75 6.42 -7.29
C ASP A 154 -2.67 6.53 -8.52
N SER A 155 -3.18 5.39 -9.00
CA SER A 155 -4.12 5.35 -10.12
C SER A 155 -5.50 5.92 -9.76
N TYR A 156 -5.99 5.65 -8.54
CA TYR A 156 -7.22 6.25 -8.02
C TYR A 156 -7.09 7.77 -7.89
N ASP A 157 -5.99 8.28 -7.35
CA ASP A 157 -5.75 9.72 -7.19
C ASP A 157 -5.74 10.45 -8.54
N LEU A 158 -5.09 9.85 -9.55
CA LEU A 158 -5.07 10.38 -10.89
C LEU A 158 -6.46 10.35 -11.54
N GLY A 159 -7.22 9.28 -11.32
CA GLY A 159 -8.64 9.17 -11.70
C GLY A 159 -9.48 10.30 -11.12
N THR A 160 -9.37 10.53 -9.80
CA THR A 160 -10.08 11.62 -9.08
C THR A 160 -9.71 12.98 -9.66
N LEU A 161 -8.42 13.26 -9.91
CA LEU A 161 -7.96 14.51 -10.48
C LEU A 161 -8.61 14.80 -11.84
N PHE A 162 -8.57 13.82 -12.77
CA PHE A 162 -9.12 14.02 -14.11
C PHE A 162 -10.64 14.13 -14.12
N LEU A 163 -11.33 13.36 -13.28
CA LEU A 163 -12.78 13.43 -13.14
C LEU A 163 -13.23 14.76 -12.50
N GLN A 164 -12.52 15.27 -11.49
CA GLN A 164 -12.80 16.58 -10.91
C GLN A 164 -12.60 17.70 -11.93
N LEU A 165 -11.50 17.69 -12.70
CA LEU A 165 -11.30 18.65 -13.78
C LEU A 165 -12.40 18.56 -14.84
N CYS A 166 -12.80 17.36 -15.22
CA CYS A 166 -13.93 17.13 -16.11
C CYS A 166 -15.20 17.83 -15.61
N LEU A 167 -15.58 17.65 -14.34
CA LEU A 167 -16.76 18.29 -13.76
C LEU A 167 -16.65 19.83 -13.75
N VAL A 168 -15.46 20.36 -13.44
CA VAL A 168 -15.21 21.82 -13.47
C VAL A 168 -15.41 22.38 -14.89
N PHE A 169 -14.83 21.74 -15.90
CA PHE A 169 -15.02 22.17 -17.29
C PHE A 169 -16.46 22.02 -17.77
N GLY A 170 -17.18 20.98 -17.33
CA GLY A 170 -18.60 20.82 -17.57
C GLY A 170 -19.43 21.98 -17.00
N ALA A 171 -19.17 22.37 -15.76
CA ALA A 171 -19.85 23.49 -15.11
C ALA A 171 -19.57 24.83 -15.82
N ILE A 172 -18.31 25.09 -16.21
CA ILE A 172 -17.95 26.28 -17.01
C ILE A 172 -18.66 26.25 -18.38
N GLY A 173 -18.77 25.07 -18.99
CA GLY A 173 -19.49 24.87 -20.25
C GLY A 173 -20.97 25.26 -20.16
N LEU A 174 -21.64 24.95 -19.05
CA LEU A 174 -23.04 25.36 -18.82
C LEU A 174 -23.19 26.88 -18.69
N ILE A 175 -22.26 27.55 -18.03
CA ILE A 175 -22.34 29.02 -17.78
C ILE A 175 -21.97 29.83 -19.03
N THR A 176 -21.12 29.28 -19.90
CA THR A 176 -20.61 30.00 -21.08
C THR A 176 -21.70 30.20 -22.14
N GLN A 177 -21.93 31.45 -22.57
CA GLN A 177 -22.95 31.79 -23.57
C GLN A 177 -22.48 31.72 -25.02
N ALA A 178 -21.17 31.78 -25.27
CA ALA A 178 -20.62 31.71 -26.63
C ALA A 178 -20.53 30.27 -27.13
N ASP A 179 -21.27 29.92 -28.19
CA ASP A 179 -21.41 28.55 -28.69
C ASP A 179 -20.08 27.87 -29.05
N ALA A 180 -19.13 28.60 -29.66
CA ALA A 180 -17.84 28.05 -30.03
C ALA A 180 -17.00 27.66 -28.79
N VAL A 181 -17.01 28.51 -27.77
CA VAL A 181 -16.27 28.30 -26.52
C VAL A 181 -16.93 27.20 -25.68
N ARG A 182 -18.27 27.19 -25.64
CA ARG A 182 -19.08 26.15 -25.00
C ARG A 182 -18.75 24.77 -25.57
N LYS A 183 -18.74 24.60 -26.90
CA LYS A 183 -18.36 23.34 -27.55
C LYS A 183 -16.94 22.91 -27.21
N GLY A 184 -15.99 23.84 -27.15
CA GLY A 184 -14.61 23.56 -26.73
C GLY A 184 -14.53 22.97 -25.32
N PHE A 185 -15.25 23.56 -24.36
CA PHE A 185 -15.30 23.05 -22.99
C PHE A 185 -15.97 21.68 -22.89
N VAL A 186 -17.03 21.42 -23.66
CA VAL A 186 -17.68 20.10 -23.71
C VAL A 186 -16.75 19.02 -24.25
N ILE A 187 -15.98 19.33 -25.31
CA ILE A 187 -14.99 18.38 -25.85
C ILE A 187 -13.92 18.09 -24.80
N MET A 188 -13.40 19.12 -24.12
CA MET A 188 -12.39 18.95 -23.08
C MET A 188 -12.94 18.12 -21.90
N MET A 189 -14.18 18.37 -21.47
CA MET A 189 -14.87 17.60 -20.45
C MET A 189 -14.91 16.11 -20.82
N VAL A 190 -15.34 15.77 -22.03
CA VAL A 190 -15.44 14.37 -22.46
C VAL A 190 -14.07 13.69 -22.52
N ILE A 191 -13.03 14.39 -23.01
CA ILE A 191 -11.66 13.86 -23.06
C ILE A 191 -11.15 13.56 -21.65
N LEU A 192 -11.22 14.54 -20.74
CA LEU A 192 -10.73 14.39 -19.37
C LEU A 192 -11.53 13.34 -18.60
N GLY A 193 -12.87 13.33 -18.75
CA GLY A 193 -13.72 12.33 -18.12
C GLY A 193 -13.42 10.92 -18.60
N SER A 194 -13.12 10.75 -19.89
CA SER A 194 -12.70 9.46 -20.46
C SER A 194 -11.34 9.00 -19.91
N ILE A 195 -10.36 9.91 -19.82
CA ILE A 195 -9.05 9.63 -19.23
C ILE A 195 -9.18 9.26 -17.74
N GLY A 196 -9.97 10.02 -16.98
CA GLY A 196 -10.21 9.73 -15.56
C GLY A 196 -10.92 8.40 -15.35
N THR A 197 -11.90 8.06 -16.18
CA THR A 197 -12.57 6.76 -16.15
C THR A 197 -11.61 5.62 -16.47
N TYR A 198 -10.70 5.82 -17.44
CA TYR A 198 -9.66 4.84 -17.74
C TYR A 198 -8.76 4.54 -16.54
N TYR A 199 -8.29 5.58 -15.83
CA TYR A 199 -7.49 5.40 -14.62
C TYR A 199 -8.25 4.73 -13.49
N CYS A 200 -9.53 5.07 -13.30
CA CYS A 200 -10.41 4.39 -12.34
C CYS A 200 -10.50 2.88 -12.64
N VAL A 201 -10.73 2.49 -13.90
CA VAL A 201 -10.77 1.06 -14.28
C VAL A 201 -9.43 0.37 -14.04
N GLN A 202 -8.32 1.00 -14.41
CA GLN A 202 -6.98 0.47 -14.15
C GLN A 202 -6.73 0.28 -12.65
N ALA A 203 -7.11 1.25 -11.81
CA ALA A 203 -6.97 1.18 -10.36
C ALA A 203 -7.73 -0.02 -9.78
N TYR A 204 -8.96 -0.26 -10.22
CA TYR A 204 -9.73 -1.45 -9.81
C TYR A 204 -9.09 -2.77 -10.26
N LEU A 205 -8.54 -2.82 -11.49
CA LEU A 205 -7.86 -4.03 -11.97
C LEU A 205 -6.60 -4.36 -11.15
N ILE A 206 -5.81 -3.35 -10.79
CA ILE A 206 -4.62 -3.52 -9.95
C ILE A 206 -5.03 -3.92 -8.54
N ALA A 207 -6.02 -3.23 -7.96
CA ALA A 207 -6.50 -3.51 -6.62
C ALA A 207 -7.09 -4.93 -6.47
N PHE A 208 -7.79 -5.45 -7.48
CA PHE A 208 -8.29 -6.84 -7.48
C PHE A 208 -7.20 -7.91 -7.69
N SER A 209 -5.99 -7.51 -8.08
CA SER A 209 -4.86 -8.42 -8.28
C SER A 209 -4.01 -8.64 -7.02
N VAL A 210 -4.33 -7.91 -5.94
CA VAL A 210 -3.73 -8.04 -4.61
C VAL A 210 -4.46 -9.13 -3.84
#